data_AF-I6ARM9-F1
#
_entry.id   AF-I6ARM9-F1
#
_cell.length_a   1.000
_cell.length_b   1.000
_cell.length_c   1.000
_cell.angle_alpha   90.00
_cell.angle_beta   90.00
_cell.angle_gamma   90.00
#
_symmetry.space_group_name_H-M   'P 1'
#
loop_
_entity.id
_entity.type
_entity.pdbx_description
1 polymer ?
#
loop_
_entity_poly.entity_id
_entity_poly.type
_entity_poly.pdbx_seq_one_letter_code
_entity_poly.pdbx_strand_id
1 'polypeptide(L)'
;MIDLIKKTLLAGVGAAVVTKEKVEESLNDFVRQGKVTANDARIMADKIAEQGRREFEEVSEKLGAKIRDLTSRESSALKEQVAALEQRIATLEARLAEPPSRSGEP
;
A
#
# COMPACT_ATOMS: atom_id res chain seq x y z
N MET A 1 -9.02 3.04 -8.72
CA MET A 1 -9.24 2.88 -7.25
C MET A 1 -7.94 2.86 -6.46
N ILE A 2 -6.93 2.04 -6.81
CA ILE A 2 -5.60 2.07 -6.17
C ILE A 2 -4.95 3.46 -6.15
N ASP A 3 -5.09 4.22 -7.24
CA ASP A 3 -4.50 5.55 -7.37
C ASP A 3 -5.14 6.58 -6.42
N LEU A 4 -6.43 6.40 -6.10
CA LEU A 4 -7.15 7.22 -5.14
C LEU A 4 -6.74 6.86 -3.72
N ILE A 5 -6.62 5.58 -3.38
CA ILE A 5 -6.13 5.14 -2.05
C ILE A 5 -4.69 5.63 -1.81
N LYS A 6 -3.82 5.58 -2.83
CA LYS A 6 -2.48 6.17 -2.76
C LYS A 6 -2.53 7.68 -2.51
N LYS A 7 -3.36 8.41 -3.26
CA LYS A 7 -3.54 9.87 -3.08
C LYS A 7 -4.16 10.23 -1.74
N THR A 8 -5.10 9.44 -1.23
CA THR A 8 -5.76 9.65 0.08
C THR A 8 -4.88 9.23 1.24
N LEU A 9 -4.03 8.20 1.09
CA LEU A 9 -2.98 7.90 2.07
C LEU A 9 -1.88 8.96 2.06
N LEU A 10 -1.46 9.45 0.88
CA LEU A 10 -0.58 10.62 0.77
C LEU A 10 -1.22 11.86 1.39
N ALA A 11 -2.53 12.04 1.29
CA ALA A 11 -3.25 13.15 1.93
C ALA A 11 -3.47 12.92 3.44
N GLY A 12 -3.66 11.67 3.86
CA GLY A 12 -3.95 11.27 5.25
C GLY A 12 -2.71 11.13 6.12
N VAL A 13 -1.56 10.82 5.52
CA VAL A 13 -0.24 10.85 6.15
C VAL A 13 0.48 12.18 5.85
N GLY A 14 0.11 12.88 4.78
CA GLY A 14 0.78 14.09 4.28
C GLY A 14 0.12 15.43 4.59
N ALA A 15 -0.85 15.50 5.50
CA ALA A 15 -1.21 16.78 6.12
C ALA A 15 -0.04 17.39 6.97
N ALA A 16 1.01 16.59 7.21
CA ALA A 16 2.22 16.98 7.92
C ALA A 16 3.52 16.55 7.18
N VAL A 17 3.53 16.49 5.84
CA VAL A 17 4.82 16.44 5.13
C VAL A 17 5.63 17.64 5.62
N VAL A 18 6.82 17.35 6.15
CA VAL A 18 7.77 18.36 6.57
C VAL A 18 8.25 19.07 5.32
N THR A 19 7.51 20.09 4.88
CA THR A 19 7.88 20.94 3.75
C THR A 19 8.90 21.95 4.21
N LYS A 20 9.74 22.40 3.27
CA LYS A 20 10.70 23.47 3.53
C LYS A 20 10.01 24.69 4.13
N GLU A 21 8.87 25.08 3.59
CA GLU A 21 8.07 26.20 4.08
C GLU A 21 7.64 26.03 5.55
N LYS A 22 7.24 24.82 5.96
CA LYS A 22 6.80 24.57 7.34
C LYS A 22 7.96 24.57 8.33
N VAL A 23 9.13 24.10 7.89
CA VAL A 23 10.35 24.12 8.70
C VAL A 23 10.92 25.53 8.78
N GLU A 24 10.91 26.29 7.69
CA GLU A 24 11.31 27.70 7.68
C GLU A 24 10.43 28.53 8.61
N GLU A 25 9.10 28.35 8.59
CA GLU A 25 8.18 29.00 9.52
C GLU A 25 8.54 28.70 10.98
N SER A 26 8.79 27.42 11.29
CA SER A 26 9.14 26.98 12.64
C SER A 26 10.49 27.52 13.11
N LEU A 27 11.47 27.60 12.22
CA LEU A 27 12.81 28.13 12.51
C LEU A 27 12.84 29.65 12.60
N ASN A 28 11.90 30.34 11.95
CA ASN A 28 11.83 31.81 11.98
C ASN A 28 11.57 32.35 13.40
N ASP A 29 10.84 31.60 14.24
CA ASP A 29 10.64 31.98 15.64
C ASP A 29 11.95 31.90 16.45
N PHE A 30 12.84 30.98 16.11
CA PHE A 30 14.17 30.91 16.71
C PHE A 30 15.09 32.04 16.23
N VAL A 31 14.91 32.48 14.98
CA VAL A 31 15.59 33.66 14.44
C VAL A 31 15.14 34.94 15.15
N ARG A 32 13.83 35.11 15.34
CA ARG A 32 13.24 36.25 16.09
C ARG A 32 13.71 36.31 17.54
N GLN A 33 13.94 35.16 18.16
CA GLN A 33 14.49 35.05 19.51
C GLN A 33 16.01 35.24 19.57
N GLY A 34 16.69 35.45 18.43
CA GLY A 34 18.14 35.58 18.36
C GLY A 34 18.91 34.28 18.63
N LYS A 35 18.24 33.13 18.63
CA LYS A 35 18.83 31.82 18.94
C LYS A 35 19.52 31.18 17.74
N VAL A 36 19.11 31.54 16.53
CA VAL A 36 19.60 31.00 15.27
C VAL A 36 19.70 32.16 14.26
N THR A 37 20.72 32.16 13.40
CA THR A 37 20.80 33.18 12.34
C THR A 37 19.83 32.84 11.20
N ALA A 38 19.36 33.85 10.46
CA ALA A 38 18.48 33.61 9.32
C ALA A 38 19.11 32.67 8.26
N ASN A 39 20.44 32.71 8.13
CA ASN A 39 21.19 31.83 7.24
C ASN A 39 21.18 30.38 7.73
N ASP A 40 21.45 30.16 9.03
CA ASP A 40 21.45 28.82 9.61
C ASP A 40 20.07 28.18 9.61
N ALA A 41 19.03 28.98 9.87
CA ALA A 41 17.64 28.54 9.77
C ALA A 41 17.32 28.02 8.35
N ARG A 42 17.79 28.72 7.32
CA ARG A 42 17.57 28.32 5.93
C ARG A 42 18.30 27.02 5.58
N ILE A 43 19.56 26.90 6.00
CA ILE A 43 20.37 25.68 5.80
C ILE A 43 19.74 24.47 6.52
N MET A 44 19.26 24.67 7.75
CA MET A 44 18.57 23.64 8.52
C MET A 44 17.25 23.22 7.86
N ALA A 45 16.45 24.19 7.40
CA ALA A 45 15.20 23.89 6.70
C ALA A 45 15.43 23.07 5.43
N ASP A 46 16.43 23.45 4.63
CA ASP A 46 16.80 22.70 3.43
C ASP A 46 17.22 21.27 3.76
N LYS A 47 18.07 21.10 4.78
CA LYS A 47 18.56 19.78 5.17
C LYS A 47 17.46 18.87 5.70
N ILE A 48 16.55 19.40 6.52
CA ILE A 48 15.41 18.67 7.07
C ILE A 48 14.43 18.27 5.96
N ALA A 49 14.13 19.19 5.04
CA ALA A 49 13.25 18.90 3.90
C ALA A 49 13.84 17.85 2.96
N GLU A 50 15.15 17.93 2.68
CA GLU A 50 15.88 16.95 1.86
C GLU A 50 15.86 15.55 2.48
N GLN A 51 16.14 15.46 3.78
CA GLN A 51 16.12 14.21 4.52
C GLN A 51 14.71 13.62 4.61
N GLY A 52 13.71 14.45 4.90
CA GLY A 52 12.31 14.03 4.93
C GLY A 52 11.83 13.48 3.59
N ARG A 53 12.25 14.10 2.46
CA ARG A 53 11.95 13.57 1.12
C ARG A 53 12.51 12.16 0.90
N ARG A 54 13.78 11.93 1.26
CA ARG A 54 14.41 10.61 1.12
C ARG A 54 13.75 9.54 1.99
N GLU A 55 13.51 9.85 3.27
CA GLU A 55 12.85 8.93 4.18
C GLU A 55 11.43 8.58 3.70
N PHE A 56 10.71 9.58 3.17
CA PHE A 56 9.38 9.37 2.60
C PHE A 56 9.40 8.45 1.37
N GLU A 57 10.37 8.61 0.48
CA GLU A 57 10.54 7.73 -0.69
C GLU A 57 10.82 6.28 -0.27
N GLU A 58 11.75 6.07 0.67
CA GLU A 58 12.04 4.72 1.17
C GLU A 58 10.83 4.04 1.82
N VAL A 59 10.10 4.78 2.66
CA VAL A 59 8.89 4.27 3.32
C VAL A 59 7.81 3.96 2.28
N SER A 60 7.64 4.83 1.28
CA SER A 60 6.68 4.63 0.20
C SER A 60 6.99 3.38 -0.63
N GLU A 61 8.27 3.13 -0.94
CA GLU A 61 8.71 1.90 -1.62
C GLU A 61 8.43 0.65 -0.79
N LYS A 62 8.84 0.64 0.48
CA LYS A 62 8.63 -0.49 1.40
C LYS A 62 7.15 -0.79 1.57
N LEU A 63 6.32 0.24 1.72
CA LEU A 63 4.87 0.10 1.82
C LEU A 63 4.27 -0.44 0.52
N GLY A 64 4.69 0.09 -0.63
CA GLY A 64 4.25 -0.39 -1.95
C GLY A 64 4.62 -1.86 -2.20
N ALA A 65 5.81 -2.29 -1.77
CA ALA A 65 6.22 -3.68 -1.82
C ALA A 65 5.33 -4.58 -0.94
N LYS A 66 5.05 -4.16 0.30
CA LYS A 66 4.23 -4.92 1.23
C LYS A 66 2.77 -5.05 0.78
N ILE A 67 2.20 -3.98 0.22
CA ILE A 67 0.84 -4.04 -0.37
C ILE A 67 0.80 -5.02 -1.54
N ARG A 68 1.82 -5.01 -2.42
CA ARG A 68 1.90 -5.97 -3.53
C ARG A 68 1.99 -7.41 -3.04
N ASP A 69 2.81 -7.68 -2.03
CA ASP A 69 2.95 -9.03 -1.43
C ASP A 69 1.64 -9.51 -0.79
N LEU A 70 0.91 -8.64 -0.07
CA LEU A 70 -0.39 -8.99 0.48
C LEU A 70 -1.42 -9.30 -0.62
N THR A 71 -1.45 -8.47 -1.67
CA THR A 71 -2.39 -8.63 -2.79
C THR A 71 -2.10 -9.90 -3.59
N SER A 72 -0.83 -10.25 -3.81
CA SER A 72 -0.45 -11.47 -4.54
C SER A 72 -0.80 -12.73 -3.76
N ARG A 73 -0.60 -12.74 -2.43
CA ARG A 73 -0.97 -13.86 -1.55
C ARG A 73 -2.47 -14.13 -1.55
N GLU A 74 -3.28 -13.09 -1.39
CA GLU A 74 -4.74 -13.25 -1.42
C GLU A 74 -5.24 -13.70 -2.79
N SER A 75 -4.67 -13.17 -3.88
CA SER A 75 -5.04 -13.60 -5.23
C SER A 75 -4.69 -15.07 -5.51
N SER A 76 -3.57 -15.57 -4.98
CA SER A 76 -3.19 -16.98 -5.10
C SER A 76 -4.17 -17.89 -4.35
N ALA A 77 -4.53 -17.52 -3.11
CA ALA A 77 -5.47 -18.29 -2.30
C ALA A 77 -6.87 -18.34 -2.94
N LEU A 78 -7.32 -17.24 -3.56
CA LEU A 78 -8.58 -17.20 -4.32
C LEU A 78 -8.52 -18.09 -5.57
N LYS A 79 -7.41 -18.09 -6.31
CA LYS A 79 -7.24 -18.95 -7.49
C LYS A 79 -7.26 -20.44 -7.13
N GLU A 80 -6.61 -20.82 -6.03
CA GLU A 80 -6.63 -22.20 -5.54
C GLU A 80 -8.04 -22.64 -5.13
N GLN A 81 -8.80 -21.78 -4.46
CA GLN A 81 -10.19 -22.06 -4.11
C GLN A 81 -11.08 -22.23 -5.34
N VAL A 82 -10.91 -21.37 -6.36
CA VAL A 82 -11.65 -21.48 -7.62
C VAL A 82 -11.31 -22.80 -8.33
N ALA A 83 -10.03 -23.15 -8.46
CA ALA A 83 -9.61 -24.41 -9.07
C ALA A 83 -10.18 -25.65 -8.34
N ALA A 84 -10.21 -25.63 -7.01
CA ALA A 84 -10.81 -26.69 -6.20
C ALA A 84 -12.33 -26.81 -6.43
N LEU A 85 -13.03 -25.69 -6.60
CA LEU A 85 -14.46 -25.67 -6.92
C LEU A 85 -14.71 -26.19 -8.34
N GLU A 86 -13.91 -25.80 -9.33
CA GLU A 86 -13.98 -26.31 -10.70
C GLU A 86 -13.79 -27.83 -10.75
N GLN A 87 -12.82 -28.36 -10.00
CA GLN A 87 -12.60 -29.81 -9.89
C GLN A 87 -13.80 -30.54 -9.29
N ARG A 88 -14.43 -29.96 -8.26
CA ARG A 88 -15.63 -30.52 -7.63
C ARG A 88 -16.80 -30.52 -8.60
N ILE A 89 -17.01 -29.43 -9.33
CA ILE A 89 -18.05 -29.31 -10.34
C ILE A 89 -17.83 -30.38 -11.42
N ALA A 90 -16.63 -30.49 -11.98
CA ALA A 90 -16.30 -31.50 -12.99
C ALA A 90 -16.55 -32.95 -12.48
N THR A 91 -16.25 -33.22 -11.21
CA THR A 91 -16.52 -34.53 -10.58
C THR A 91 -18.02 -34.80 -10.45
N LEU A 92 -18.80 -33.80 -10.07
CA LEU A 92 -20.25 -33.92 -9.95
C LEU A 92 -20.90 -34.07 -11.33
N GLU A 93 -20.45 -33.31 -12.32
CA GLU A 93 -20.90 -33.40 -13.71
C GLU A 93 -20.58 -34.78 -14.30
N ALA A 94 -19.39 -35.33 -14.05
CA ALA A 94 -19.04 -36.68 -14.48
C ALA A 94 -19.96 -37.76 -13.87
N ARG A 95 -20.30 -37.63 -12.58
CA ARG A 95 -21.24 -38.54 -11.90
C ARG A 95 -22.68 -38.40 -12.38
N LEU A 96 -23.09 -37.21 -12.81
CA LEU A 96 -24.41 -36.96 -13.40
C LEU A 96 -24.49 -37.42 -14.87
N ALA A 97 -23.37 -37.41 -15.58
CA ALA A 97 -23.25 -37.89 -16.95
C ALA A 97 -23.13 -39.42 -17.04
N GLU A 98 -22.78 -40.10 -15.94
CA GLU A 98 -22.85 -41.56 -15.84
C GLU A 98 -24.34 -41.96 -15.84
N PRO A 99 -24.85 -42.63 -16.91
CA PRO A 99 -26.27 -42.94 -16.99
C PRO A 99 -26.63 -43.88 -15.84
N PRO A 100 -27.85 -43.80 -15.28
CA PRO A 100 -28.28 -44.72 -14.24
C PRO A 100 -28.07 -46.13 -14.80
N SER A 101 -27.13 -46.86 -14.19
CA SER A 101 -27.00 -48.29 -14.41
C SER A 101 -28.38 -48.83 -14.08
N ARG A 102 -29.13 -49.18 -15.12
CA ARG A 102 -30.32 -50.00 -14.97
C ARG A 102 -29.81 -51.34 -14.47
N SER A 103 -29.56 -51.44 -13.17
CA SER A 103 -29.71 -52.67 -12.41
C SER A 103 -31.19 -53.01 -12.45
N GLY A 104 -31.64 -53.44 -13.63
CA GLY A 104 -32.79 -54.29 -13.75
C GLY A 104 -32.40 -55.64 -13.19
N GLU A 105 -32.70 -55.85 -11.92
CA GLU A 105 -33.32 -57.12 -11.50
C GLU A 105 -34.80 -57.07 -11.92
N PRO A 106 -35.46 -58.21 -12.18
CA PRO A 106 -35.20 -59.55 -11.64
C PRO A 106 -34.61 -60.58 -12.61
#